data_AF-A0A4Y8CA00-F1
#
_entry.id   AF-A0A4Y8CA00-F1
#
_cell.length_a   1.000
_cell.length_b   1.000
_cell.length_c   1.000
_cell.angle_alpha   90.00
_cell.angle_beta   90.00
_cell.angle_gamma   90.00
#
_symmetry.space_group_name_H-M   'P 1'
#
loop_
_entity.id
_entity.type
_entity.pdbx_description
1 polymer ?
#
loop_
_entity_poly.entity_id
_entity_poly.type
_entity_poly.pdbx_seq_one_letter_code
_entity_poly.pdbx_strand_id
1 'polypeptide(L)'
;GILIPAMLFALVNIGDAYTLKGWAIPTATDTAFALAILMMCGKHIPSSLKIFLLSLAIFDDVGAILIIAIFYTTKLSIVAFVVAGIAILAMLVLNILGITRKSFYFICSVILWISVLKSGVHATLAGIITAFFIPMQTKNGEAFLEEIYESLKFWLA
;
A
#
# COMPACT_ATOMS: atom_id res chain seq x y z
N GLY A 1 -8.39 -12.76 5.78
CA GLY A 1 -9.29 -13.33 4.78
C GLY A 1 -8.58 -13.93 3.57
N ILE A 2 -7.25 -14.13 3.58
CA ILE A 2 -6.50 -14.40 2.33
C ILE A 2 -6.37 -15.89 1.98
N LEU A 3 -5.93 -16.74 2.92
CA LEU A 3 -5.54 -18.13 2.62
C LEU A 3 -6.69 -19.01 2.14
N ILE A 4 -7.86 -18.92 2.79
CA ILE A 4 -9.02 -19.78 2.47
C ILE A 4 -9.58 -19.47 1.07
N PRO A 5 -9.88 -18.21 0.69
CA PRO A 5 -10.35 -17.89 -0.66
C PRO A 5 -9.32 -18.22 -1.75
N ALA A 6 -8.03 -17.96 -1.49
CA ALA A 6 -6.94 -18.32 -2.39
C ALA A 6 -6.91 -19.83 -2.67
N MET A 7 -6.97 -20.64 -1.61
CA MET A 7 -6.90 -22.09 -1.72
C MET A 7 -8.13 -22.67 -2.43
N LEU A 8 -9.33 -22.18 -2.10
CA LEU A 8 -10.57 -22.60 -2.77
C LEU A 8 -10.52 -22.26 -4.27
N PHE A 9 -10.08 -21.06 -4.62
CA PHE A 9 -9.94 -20.66 -6.02
C PHE A 9 -8.93 -21.54 -6.77
N ALA A 10 -7.77 -21.82 -6.15
CA ALA A 10 -6.74 -22.66 -6.75
C ALA A 10 -7.21 -24.11 -6.95
N LEU A 11 -7.95 -24.67 -5.98
CA LEU A 11 -8.51 -26.02 -6.07
C LEU A 11 -9.53 -26.15 -7.21
N VAL A 12 -10.39 -25.15 -7.39
CA VAL A 12 -11.38 -25.14 -8.47
C VAL A 12 -10.72 -24.98 -9.84
N ASN A 13 -9.63 -24.21 -9.93
CA ASN A 13 -8.96 -23.87 -11.19
C ASN A 13 -7.72 -24.72 -11.50
N ILE A 14 -7.51 -25.83 -10.78
CA ILE A 14 -6.28 -26.63 -10.86
C ILE A 14 -5.98 -27.18 -12.27
N GLY A 15 -7.00 -27.30 -13.11
CA GLY A 15 -6.92 -27.82 -14.48
C GLY A 15 -6.50 -26.80 -15.56
N ASP A 16 -6.40 -25.50 -15.25
CA ASP A 16 -6.02 -24.47 -16.22
C ASP A 16 -4.91 -23.55 -15.65
N ALA A 17 -3.72 -23.67 -16.24
CA ALA A 17 -2.54 -22.92 -15.83
C ALA A 17 -2.66 -21.40 -16.05
N TYR A 18 -3.57 -20.94 -16.91
CA TYR A 18 -3.83 -19.53 -17.11
C TYR A 18 -4.68 -18.95 -15.97
N THR A 19 -5.79 -19.60 -15.63
CA THR A 19 -6.69 -19.14 -14.56
C THR A 19 -6.09 -19.27 -13.17
N LEU A 20 -5.16 -20.21 -12.97
CA LEU A 20 -4.43 -20.37 -11.70
C LEU A 20 -3.59 -19.13 -11.34
N LYS A 21 -3.20 -18.33 -12.32
CA LYS A 21 -2.60 -17.00 -12.11
C LYS A 21 -3.60 -15.95 -11.63
N GLY A 22 -4.85 -16.30 -11.35
CA GLY A 22 -5.85 -15.42 -10.74
C GLY A 22 -6.01 -15.62 -9.24
N TRP A 23 -5.22 -16.48 -8.60
CA TRP A 23 -5.50 -16.93 -7.23
C TRP A 23 -5.52 -15.83 -6.16
N ALA A 24 -4.84 -14.70 -6.40
CA ALA A 24 -4.86 -13.55 -5.49
C ALA A 24 -6.10 -12.65 -5.66
N ILE A 25 -6.82 -12.72 -6.79
CA ILE A 25 -8.02 -11.90 -7.07
C ILE A 25 -9.08 -12.01 -5.96
N PRO A 26 -9.50 -13.21 -5.50
CA PRO A 26 -10.55 -13.34 -4.46
C PRO A 26 -10.08 -12.99 -3.05
N THR A 27 -8.81 -12.61 -2.87
CA THR A 27 -8.25 -12.30 -1.55
C THR A 27 -8.36 -10.82 -1.18
N ALA A 28 -8.51 -9.93 -2.18
CA ALA A 28 -8.67 -8.50 -1.98
C ALA A 28 -10.07 -8.18 -1.46
N THR A 29 -10.17 -7.23 -0.51
CA THR A 29 -11.44 -6.81 0.09
C THR A 29 -11.62 -5.31 -0.11
N ASP A 30 -12.69 -4.86 -0.75
CA ASP A 30 -12.95 -3.42 -0.92
C ASP A 30 -13.29 -2.76 0.43
N THR A 31 -12.27 -2.12 1.02
CA THR A 31 -12.35 -1.41 2.30
C THR A 31 -13.35 -0.26 2.28
N ALA A 32 -13.37 0.53 1.19
CA ALA A 32 -14.24 1.69 1.08
C ALA A 32 -15.71 1.28 1.04
N PHE A 33 -16.03 0.24 0.27
CA PHE A 33 -17.37 -0.31 0.21
C PHE A 33 -17.83 -0.94 1.53
N ALA A 34 -16.96 -1.73 2.17
CA ALA A 34 -17.27 -2.33 3.47
C ALA A 34 -17.53 -1.26 4.54
N LEU A 35 -16.70 -0.22 4.60
CA LEU A 35 -16.87 0.91 5.52
C LEU A 35 -18.13 1.71 5.22
N ALA A 36 -18.45 1.95 3.95
CA ALA A 36 -19.67 2.65 3.55
C ALA A 36 -20.92 1.91 4.07
N ILE A 37 -20.99 0.58 3.90
CA ILE A 37 -22.09 -0.23 4.44
C ILE A 37 -22.13 -0.18 5.97
N LEU A 38 -20.96 -0.28 6.63
CA LEU A 38 -20.84 -0.15 8.09
C LEU A 38 -21.33 1.21 8.60
N MET A 39 -21.08 2.28 7.86
CA MET A 39 -21.56 3.62 8.18
C MET A 39 -23.07 3.75 7.94
N MET A 40 -23.60 3.12 6.90
CA MET A 40 -25.04 3.06 6.62
C MET A 40 -25.84 2.27 7.67
N CYS A 41 -25.27 1.21 8.26
CA CYS A 41 -25.89 0.45 9.36
C CYS A 41 -26.07 1.25 10.66
N GLY A 42 -25.55 2.48 10.73
CA GLY A 42 -25.88 3.44 11.77
C GLY A 42 -25.28 3.13 13.14
N LYS A 43 -26.02 3.49 14.20
CA LYS A 43 -25.54 3.52 15.60
C LYS A 43 -25.49 2.15 16.30
N HIS A 44 -26.04 1.11 15.67
CA HIS A 44 -26.14 -0.24 16.27
C HIS A 44 -24.82 -1.01 16.25
N ILE A 45 -23.83 -0.55 15.48
CA ILE A 45 -22.52 -1.20 15.40
C ILE A 45 -21.53 -0.50 16.33
N PRO A 46 -20.93 -1.21 17.30
CA PRO A 46 -19.95 -0.63 18.21
C PRO A 46 -18.71 -0.12 17.46
N SER A 47 -18.15 1.00 17.91
CA SER A 47 -16.97 1.62 17.29
C SER A 47 -15.76 0.69 17.26
N SER A 48 -15.64 -0.23 18.22
CA SER A 48 -14.60 -1.25 18.25
C SER A 48 -14.67 -2.19 17.04
N LEU A 49 -15.86 -2.55 16.57
CA LEU A 49 -16.03 -3.41 15.39
C LEU A 49 -15.62 -2.69 14.11
N LYS A 50 -15.89 -1.38 14.01
CA LYS A 50 -15.46 -0.55 12.87
C LYS A 50 -13.94 -0.50 12.77
N ILE A 51 -13.25 -0.27 13.88
CA ILE A 51 -11.78 -0.23 13.94
C ILE A 51 -11.20 -1.63 13.65
N PHE A 52 -11.81 -2.68 14.21
CA PHE A 52 -11.38 -4.06 13.95
C PHE A 52 -11.49 -4.42 12.46
N LEU A 53 -12.63 -4.16 11.83
CA LEU A 53 -12.85 -4.46 10.41
C LEU A 53 -11.97 -3.60 9.50
N LEU A 54 -11.81 -2.31 9.81
CA LEU A 54 -10.86 -1.44 9.10
C LEU A 54 -9.44 -2.02 9.15
N SER A 55 -8.99 -2.42 10.33
CA SER A 55 -7.65 -2.99 10.52
C SER A 55 -7.48 -4.29 9.73
N LEU A 56 -8.44 -5.21 9.84
CA LEU A 56 -8.44 -6.48 9.11
C LEU A 56 -8.37 -6.25 7.59
N ALA A 57 -9.16 -5.31 7.09
CA ALA A 57 -9.24 -5.00 5.66
C ALA A 57 -7.94 -4.35 5.15
N ILE A 58 -7.33 -3.43 5.91
CA ILE A 58 -6.00 -2.88 5.57
C ILE A 58 -4.94 -3.99 5.52
N PHE A 59 -4.94 -4.90 6.49
CA PHE A 59 -3.99 -6.02 6.51
C PHE A 59 -4.19 -6.97 5.32
N ASP A 60 -5.44 -7.29 4.98
CA ASP A 60 -5.76 -8.16 3.84
C ASP A 60 -5.35 -7.50 2.50
N ASP A 61 -5.57 -6.19 2.32
CA ASP A 61 -5.18 -5.45 1.11
C ASP A 61 -3.66 -5.31 0.96
N VAL A 62 -2.94 -4.92 2.01
CA VAL A 62 -1.47 -4.85 2.00
C VAL A 62 -0.88 -6.23 1.74
N GLY A 63 -1.44 -7.27 2.35
CA GLY A 63 -1.04 -8.65 2.14
C GLY A 63 -1.22 -9.09 0.69
N ALA A 64 -2.39 -8.82 0.09
CA ALA A 64 -2.66 -9.12 -1.30
C ALA A 64 -1.69 -8.39 -2.24
N ILE A 65 -1.46 -7.08 -2.02
CA ILE A 65 -0.51 -6.29 -2.81
C ILE A 65 0.91 -6.87 -2.72
N LEU A 66 1.37 -7.26 -1.53
CA LEU A 66 2.70 -7.86 -1.34
C LEU A 66 2.83 -9.21 -2.05
N ILE A 67 1.80 -10.06 -1.96
CA ILE A 67 1.75 -11.35 -2.66
C ILE A 67 1.84 -11.12 -4.17
N ILE A 68 1.00 -10.24 -4.73
CA ILE A 68 1.01 -9.95 -6.16
C ILE A 68 2.37 -9.37 -6.56
N ALA A 69 2.95 -8.48 -5.75
CA ALA A 69 4.27 -7.91 -6.01
C ALA A 69 5.39 -8.96 -6.06
N ILE A 70 5.39 -9.96 -5.17
CA ILE A 70 6.43 -11.00 -5.15
C ILE A 70 6.24 -12.03 -6.27
N PHE A 71 5.01 -12.51 -6.48
CA PHE A 71 4.73 -13.62 -7.39
C PHE A 71 4.53 -13.21 -8.86
N TYR A 72 4.17 -11.95 -9.14
CA TYR A 72 3.87 -11.47 -10.50
C TYR A 72 4.94 -10.53 -11.06
N THR A 73 6.07 -10.37 -10.37
CA THR A 73 7.22 -9.64 -10.91
C THR A 73 7.88 -10.47 -12.01
N THR A 74 7.79 -10.01 -13.26
CA THR A 74 8.23 -10.77 -14.43
C THR A 74 9.56 -10.31 -15.02
N LYS A 75 9.93 -9.02 -14.88
CA LYS A 75 11.16 -8.46 -15.47
C LYS A 75 11.72 -7.33 -14.63
N LEU A 76 12.75 -7.64 -13.84
CA LEU A 76 13.50 -6.63 -13.07
C LEU A 76 14.54 -5.95 -13.96
N SER A 77 14.37 -4.65 -14.20
CA SER A 77 15.43 -3.82 -14.76
C SER A 77 16.40 -3.42 -13.66
N ILE A 78 17.67 -3.84 -13.78
CA ILE A 78 18.73 -3.53 -12.81
C ILE A 78 18.89 -2.02 -12.63
N VAL A 79 18.83 -1.26 -13.73
CA VAL A 79 18.95 0.21 -13.70
C VAL A 79 17.83 0.82 -12.87
N ALA A 80 16.60 0.38 -13.11
CA ALA A 80 15.44 0.88 -12.40
C ALA A 80 15.46 0.50 -10.91
N PHE A 81 15.97 -0.68 -10.57
CA PHE A 81 16.17 -1.11 -9.18
C PHE A 81 17.20 -0.25 -8.45
N VAL A 82 18.32 0.10 -9.09
CA VAL A 82 19.33 1.01 -8.52
C VAL A 82 18.74 2.39 -8.27
N VAL A 83 18.00 2.96 -9.22
CA VAL A 83 17.37 4.28 -9.05
C VAL A 83 16.33 4.24 -7.92
N ALA A 84 15.53 3.17 -7.83
CA ALA A 84 14.58 2.97 -6.72
C ALA A 84 15.31 2.92 -5.37
N GLY A 85 16.42 2.18 -5.28
CA GLY A 85 17.26 2.11 -4.07
C GLY A 85 17.83 3.47 -3.67
N ILE A 86 18.29 4.26 -4.64
CA ILE A 86 18.79 5.63 -4.39
C ILE A 86 17.66 6.54 -3.89
N ALA A 87 16.45 6.46 -4.47
CA ALA A 87 15.31 7.25 -4.03
C ALA A 87 14.90 6.90 -2.58
N ILE A 88 14.90 5.61 -2.24
CA ILE A 88 14.65 5.13 -0.87
C ILE A 88 15.72 5.63 0.09
N LEU A 89 17.00 5.49 -0.27
CA LEU A 89 18.11 6.00 0.53
C LEU A 89 18.03 7.51 0.74
N ALA A 90 17.66 8.27 -0.29
CA ALA A 90 17.47 9.71 -0.17
C ALA A 90 16.35 10.04 0.83
N MET A 91 15.21 9.35 0.77
CA MET A 91 14.12 9.53 1.75
C MET A 91 14.54 9.14 3.17
N LEU A 92 15.30 8.06 3.32
CA LEU A 92 15.86 7.61 4.59
C LEU A 92 16.80 8.67 5.17
N VAL A 93 17.71 9.22 4.36
CA VAL A 93 18.62 10.29 4.79
C VAL A 93 17.86 11.55 5.17
N LEU A 94 16.84 11.96 4.40
CA LEU A 94 15.97 13.09 4.73
C LEU A 94 15.25 12.88 6.07
N ASN A 95 14.79 11.64 6.32
CA ASN A 95 14.12 11.25 7.55
C ASN A 95 15.08 11.33 8.76
N ILE A 96 16.28 10.76 8.64
CA ILE A 96 17.31 10.81 9.71
C ILE A 96 17.78 12.24 9.98
N LEU A 97 17.95 13.05 8.94
CA LEU A 97 18.31 14.47 9.08
C LEU A 97 17.16 15.31 9.65
N GLY A 98 15.96 14.74 9.78
CA GLY A 98 14.75 15.40 10.26
C GLY A 98 14.33 16.57 9.37
N ILE A 99 14.54 16.45 8.06
CA ILE A 99 14.08 17.44 7.08
C ILE A 99 12.61 17.16 6.80
N THR A 100 11.74 18.09 7.17
CA THR A 100 10.27 17.96 7.05
C THR A 100 9.71 18.87 5.95
N ARG A 101 10.31 18.83 4.76
CA ARG A 101 9.78 19.51 3.57
C ARG A 101 9.01 18.53 2.68
N LYS A 102 7.70 18.74 2.56
CA LYS A 102 6.79 17.88 1.76
C LYS A 102 7.27 17.67 0.32
N SER A 103 7.79 18.73 -0.31
CA SER A 103 8.27 18.70 -1.70
C SER A 103 9.37 17.66 -1.94
N PHE A 104 10.28 17.45 -0.99
CA PHE A 104 11.37 16.50 -1.17
C PHE A 104 10.87 15.05 -1.17
N TYR A 105 10.00 14.70 -0.21
CA TYR A 105 9.38 13.37 -0.18
C TYR A 105 8.50 13.13 -1.41
N PHE A 106 7.76 14.15 -1.86
CA PHE A 106 6.95 14.04 -3.08
C PHE A 106 7.82 13.76 -4.33
N ILE A 107 8.90 14.51 -4.52
CA ILE A 107 9.83 14.29 -5.65
C ILE A 107 10.45 12.90 -5.58
N CYS A 108 10.96 12.49 -4.41
CA CYS A 108 11.52 11.15 -4.22
C CYS A 108 10.49 10.05 -4.46
N SER A 109 9.24 10.24 -4.05
CA SER A 109 8.13 9.33 -4.28
C SER A 109 7.81 9.17 -5.76
N VAL A 110 7.76 10.27 -6.52
CA VAL A 110 7.54 10.24 -7.98
C VAL A 110 8.69 9.51 -8.69
N ILE A 111 9.94 9.79 -8.30
CA ILE A 111 11.11 9.10 -8.85
C ILE A 111 11.05 7.60 -8.54
N LEU A 112 10.72 7.23 -7.30
CA LEU A 112 10.54 5.84 -6.89
C LEU A 112 9.43 5.17 -7.71
N TRP A 113 8.29 5.83 -7.86
CA TRP A 113 7.13 5.32 -8.61
C TRP A 113 7.47 5.04 -10.08
N ILE A 114 8.11 5.99 -10.77
CA ILE A 114 8.54 5.82 -12.17
C ILE A 114 9.57 4.68 -12.29
N SER A 115 10.50 4.59 -11.34
CA SER A 115 11.53 3.55 -11.33
C SER A 115 10.91 2.17 -11.15
N VAL A 116 10.02 2.04 -10.17
CA VAL A 116 9.27 0.81 -9.88
C VAL A 116 8.43 0.38 -11.10
N LEU A 117 7.71 1.33 -11.72
CA LEU A 117 6.92 1.10 -12.94
C LEU A 117 7.76 0.52 -14.09
N LYS A 118 8.98 1.04 -14.31
CA LYS A 118 9.89 0.51 -15.35
C LYS A 118 10.58 -0.80 -14.96
N SER A 119 10.69 -1.09 -13.67
CA SER A 119 11.32 -2.30 -13.14
C SER A 119 10.40 -3.52 -13.09
N GLY A 120 9.13 -3.38 -13.53
CA GLY A 120 8.14 -4.46 -13.43
C GLY A 120 7.67 -4.78 -12.01
N VAL A 121 8.16 -4.04 -11.01
CA VAL A 121 7.64 -4.06 -9.64
C VAL A 121 6.37 -3.21 -9.60
N HIS A 122 5.44 -3.56 -8.71
CA HIS A 122 4.14 -2.89 -8.62
C HIS A 122 4.30 -1.45 -8.13
N ALA A 123 3.85 -0.49 -8.93
CA ALA A 123 3.96 0.94 -8.64
C ALA A 123 3.23 1.35 -7.35
N THR A 124 2.24 0.56 -6.92
CA THR A 124 1.53 0.74 -5.63
C THR A 124 2.45 0.58 -4.42
N LEU A 125 3.48 -0.29 -4.52
CA LEU A 125 4.46 -0.50 -3.45
C LEU A 125 5.29 0.77 -3.18
N ALA A 126 5.54 1.58 -4.21
CA ALA A 126 6.26 2.85 -4.05
C ALA A 126 5.54 3.80 -3.09
N GLY A 127 4.19 3.83 -3.14
CA GLY A 127 3.38 4.62 -2.21
C GLY A 127 3.51 4.13 -0.77
N ILE A 128 3.41 2.82 -0.55
CA ILE A 128 3.57 2.19 0.77
C ILE A 128 4.95 2.51 1.33
N ILE A 129 6.01 2.28 0.54
CA ILE A 129 7.39 2.57 0.92
C ILE A 129 7.54 4.05 1.28
N THR A 130 7.04 4.96 0.44
CA THR A 130 7.09 6.40 0.72
C THR A 130 6.44 6.73 2.06
N ALA A 131 5.25 6.19 2.34
CA ALA A 131 4.54 6.43 3.60
C ALA A 131 5.35 5.99 4.83
N PHE A 132 6.07 4.87 4.75
CA PHE A 132 6.96 4.40 5.83
C PHE A 132 8.15 5.33 6.09
N PHE A 133 8.63 6.05 5.07
CA PHE A 133 9.78 6.95 5.20
C PHE A 133 9.40 8.40 5.55
N ILE A 134 8.12 8.76 5.53
CA ILE A 134 7.65 10.07 5.98
C ILE A 134 7.75 10.13 7.51
N PRO A 135 8.39 11.16 8.10
CA PRO A 135 8.52 11.28 9.55
C PRO A 135 7.16 11.55 10.21
N MET A 136 6.90 10.90 11.35
CA MET A 136 5.66 11.12 12.10
C MET A 136 5.57 12.54 12.68
N GLN A 137 6.70 13.07 13.17
CA GLN A 137 6.79 14.39 13.80
C GLN A 137 7.92 15.22 13.20
N THR A 138 7.74 16.54 13.17
CA THR A 138 8.82 17.49 12.87
C THR A 138 9.80 17.58 14.04
N LYS A 139 11.00 18.16 13.81
CA LYS A 139 11.93 18.49 14.91
C LYS A 139 11.32 19.39 15.98
N ASN A 140 10.27 20.12 15.63
CA ASN A 140 9.56 21.03 16.53
C ASN A 140 8.38 20.35 17.24
N GLY A 141 8.17 19.04 17.06
CA GLY A 141 7.09 18.28 17.68
C GLY A 141 5.74 18.38 16.96
N GLU A 142 5.69 18.98 15.77
CA GLU A 142 4.44 19.08 14.98
C GLU A 142 4.16 17.77 14.24
N ALA A 143 2.89 17.37 14.15
CA ALA A 143 2.47 16.12 13.50
C ALA A 143 2.52 16.21 11.95
N PHE A 144 3.72 16.09 11.39
CA PHE A 144 3.98 16.21 9.95
C PHE A 144 3.19 15.20 9.10
N LEU A 145 3.12 13.95 9.55
CA LEU A 145 2.38 12.90 8.85
C LEU A 145 0.87 13.18 8.85
N GLU A 146 0.34 13.72 9.95
CA GLU A 146 -1.08 14.03 10.09
C GLU A 146 -1.49 15.20 9.18
N GLU A 147 -0.61 16.19 9.02
CA GLU A 147 -0.82 17.28 8.06
C GLU A 147 -0.87 16.78 6.60
N ILE A 148 0.00 15.85 6.23
CA ILE A 148 -0.01 15.20 4.91
C ILE A 148 -1.28 14.36 4.74
N TYR A 149 -1.66 13.60 5.78
CA TYR A 149 -2.85 12.77 5.78
C TYR A 149 -4.13 13.59 5.58
N GLU A 150 -4.33 14.68 6.33
CA GLU A 150 -5.51 15.54 6.16
C GLU A 150 -5.55 16.21 4.77
N SER A 151 -4.39 16.56 4.22
CA SER A 151 -4.31 17.07 2.83
C SER A 151 -4.74 16.03 1.79
N LEU A 152 -4.43 14.75 2.02
CA LEU A 152 -4.79 13.63 1.13
C LEU A 152 -6.23 13.17 1.31
N LYS A 153 -6.76 13.23 2.53
CA LYS A 153 -8.11 12.79 2.88
C LYS A 153 -9.19 13.47 2.06
N PHE A 154 -9.00 14.75 1.74
CA PHE A 154 -9.90 15.48 0.84
C PHE A 154 -9.96 14.90 -0.58
N TRP A 155 -8.86 14.32 -1.08
CA TRP A 155 -8.79 13.74 -2.42
C TRP A 155 -9.19 12.27 -2.49
N LEU A 156 -9.15 11.57 -1.35
CA LEU A 156 -9.46 10.15 -1.23
C LEU A 156 -10.93 9.88 -0.85
N ALA A 157 -11.63 10.87 -0.28
CA ALA A 157 -13.04 10.80 0.09
C ALA A 157 -13.96 11.18 -1.09
#